data_AF-A0A0G2JDL1-F1
#
_entry.id   AF-A0A0G2JDL1-F1
#
_cell.length_a   1.000
_cell.length_b   1.000
_cell.length_c   1.000
_cell.angle_alpha   90.00
_cell.angle_beta   90.00
_cell.angle_gamma   90.00
#
_symmetry.space_group_name_H-M   'P 1'
#
loop_
_entity.id
_entity.type
_entity.pdbx_description
1 polymer ?
#
loop_
_entity_poly.entity_id
_entity_poly.type
_entity_poly.pdbx_seq_one_letter_code
_entity_poly.pdbx_strand_id
1 'polypeptide(L)' 'MEAPICLVENWKNQLTVNLEAIRILEQIAQPLVVVAIVGLYRTGKSYLMNRLAGRNH' A
#
# COMPACT_ATOMS: atom_id res chain seq x y z
N MET A 1 -8.89 -2.57 7.78
CA MET A 1 -8.84 -2.81 6.33
C MET A 1 -8.75 -4.29 6.07
N GLU A 2 -9.71 -4.87 5.36
CA GLU A 2 -9.72 -6.31 5.04
C GLU A 2 -8.76 -6.64 3.89
N ALA A 3 -8.57 -5.72 2.94
CA ALA A 3 -7.66 -5.86 1.80
C ALA A 3 -6.77 -4.61 1.60
N PRO A 4 -5.58 -4.76 0.97
CA PRO A 4 -4.77 -3.63 0.54
C PRO A 4 -5.49 -2.82 -0.55
N ILE A 5 -5.34 -1.50 -0.52
CA ILE A 5 -5.92 -0.57 -1.51
C ILE A 5 -4.77 0.05 -2.30
N CYS A 6 -4.89 0.09 -3.64
CA CYS A 6 -3.94 0.77 -4.49
C CYS A 6 -4.01 2.29 -4.24
N LEU A 7 -2.89 2.93 -3.89
CA LEU A 7 -2.80 4.38 -3.69
C LEU A 7 -2.42 5.10 -4.98
N VAL A 8 -1.38 4.62 -5.66
CA VAL A 8 -0.91 5.12 -6.95
C VAL A 8 -0.86 3.95 -7.92
N GLU A 9 -1.61 4.06 -9.00
CA GLU A 9 -1.60 3.10 -10.08
C GLU A 9 -0.62 3.56 -11.16
N ASN A 10 0.08 2.60 -11.77
CA ASN A 10 0.84 2.82 -12.99
C ASN A 10 0.15 2.06 -14.11
N TRP A 11 -0.63 2.78 -14.92
CA TRP A 11 -1.32 2.22 -16.08
C TRP A 11 -0.76 2.88 -17.33
N LYS A 12 -0.25 2.07 -18.27
CA LYS A 12 0.34 2.56 -19.54
C LYS A 12 1.39 3.67 -19.33
N ASN A 13 2.27 3.52 -18.34
CA ASN A 13 3.29 4.50 -17.96
C ASN A 13 2.75 5.85 -17.46
N GLN A 14 1.46 5.92 -17.16
CA GLN A 14 0.84 7.07 -16.53
C GLN A 14 0.56 6.75 -15.07
N LEU A 15 1.05 7.62 -14.19
CA LEU A 15 0.77 7.54 -12.76
C LEU A 15 -0.55 8.24 -12.46
N THR A 16 -1.47 7.53 -11.83
CA THR A 16 -2.76 8.06 -11.39
C THR A 16 -2.96 7.77 -9.91
N VAL A 17 -3.55 8.72 -9.20
CA VAL A 17 -3.86 8.57 -7.77
C VAL A 17 -5.26 8.01 -7.60
N ASN A 18 -5.43 7.02 -6.74
CA ASN A 18 -6.73 6.50 -6.37
C ASN A 18 -7.40 7.41 -5.33
N LEU A 19 -8.48 8.08 -5.73
CA LEU A 19 -9.23 8.99 -4.85
C LEU A 19 -9.89 8.29 -3.65
N GLU A 20 -10.21 7.00 -3.75
CA GLU A 20 -10.72 6.22 -2.62
C GLU A 20 -9.65 6.07 -1.53
N ALA A 21 -8.41 5.79 -1.92
CA ALA A 21 -7.29 5.69 -0.99
C ALA A 21 -7.02 7.02 -0.28
N ILE A 22 -7.12 8.14 -1.00
CA ILE A 22 -6.98 9.49 -0.41
C ILE A 22 -8.06 9.76 0.63
N ARG A 23 -9.34 9.47 0.32
CA ARG A 23 -10.44 9.65 1.28
C ARG A 23 -10.23 8.88 2.58
N ILE A 24 -9.65 7.68 2.50
CA ILE A 24 -9.32 6.87 3.69
C ILE A 24 -8.20 7.53 4.48
N LEU A 25 -7.14 8.01 3.82
CA LEU A 25 -6.03 8.68 4.47
C LEU A 25 -6.46 9.98 5.17
N GLU A 26 -7.36 10.76 4.56
CA GLU A 26 -7.92 12.00 5.12
C GLU A 26 -8.72 11.76 6.41
N GLN A 27 -9.27 10.55 6.60
CA GLN A 27 -10.02 10.18 7.82
C GLN A 27 -9.11 9.79 9.00
N ILE A 28 -7.80 9.60 8.78
CA ILE A 28 -6.87 9.19 9.82
C ILE A 28 -6.30 10.44 10.51
N ALA A 29 -6.77 10.70 11.73
CA ALA A 29 -6.32 11.85 12.52
C ALA A 29 -5.10 11.53 13.41
N GLN A 30 -4.78 10.25 13.61
CA GLN A 30 -3.65 9.84 14.45
C GLN A 30 -2.31 10.00 13.71
N PRO A 31 -1.21 10.26 14.43
CA PRO A 31 0.14 10.18 13.85
C PRO A 31 0.40 8.82 13.21
N LEU A 32 0.92 8.83 11.98
CA LEU A 32 1.17 7.65 11.17
C LEU A 32 2.66 7.34 11.08
N VAL A 33 2.99 6.04 11.11
CA VAL A 33 4.31 5.54 10.70
C VAL A 33 4.15 4.93 9.31
N VAL A 34 4.89 5.46 8.33
CA VAL A 34 4.83 5.01 6.94
C VAL A 34 6.02 4.10 6.63
N VAL A 35 5.75 2.88 6.18
CA VAL A 35 6.76 1.92 5.75
C VAL A 35 6.57 1.63 4.27
N ALA A 36 7.62 1.81 3.46
CA ALA A 36 7.61 1.50 2.03
C ALA A 36 8.66 0.41 1.73
N ILE A 37 8.29 -0.56 0.88
CA ILE A 37 9.17 -1.64 0.45
C ILE A 37 9.30 -1.60 -1.07
N VAL A 38 10.54 -1.46 -1.55
CA VAL A 38 10.88 -1.38 -2.98
C VAL A 38 11.85 -2.50 -3.36
N GLY A 39 11.89 -2.86 -4.65
CA GLY A 39 12.78 -3.90 -5.16
C GLY A 39 12.22 -4.60 -6.40
N LEU A 40 13.08 -5.38 -7.06
CA LEU A 40 12.78 -6.07 -8.32
C LEU A 40 11.50 -6.92 -8.25
N TYR A 41 10.83 -7.12 -9.38
CA TYR A 41 9.62 -7.94 -9.45
C TYR A 41 9.89 -9.35 -8.90
N ARG A 42 8.93 -9.91 -8.15
CA ARG A 42 8.97 -11.26 -7.54
C ARG A 42 10.07 -11.51 -6.48
N THR A 43 10.56 -10.49 -5.79
CA THR A 43 11.50 -10.66 -4.65
C THR A 43 10.84 -10.82 -3.26
N GLY A 44 9.57 -11.23 -3.17
CA GLY A 44 8.91 -11.47 -1.88
C GLY A 44 8.48 -10.21 -1.11
N LYS A 45 8.42 -9.03 -1.75
CA LYS A 45 8.00 -7.78 -1.11
C LYS A 45 6.61 -7.85 -0.46
N SER A 46 5.62 -8.44 -1.14
CA SER A 46 4.26 -8.62 -0.59
C SER A 46 4.25 -9.58 0.59
N TYR A 47 5.09 -10.62 0.58
CA TYR A 47 5.27 -11.53 1.70
C TYR A 47 5.77 -10.78 2.94
N LEU A 48 6.80 -9.94 2.79
CA LEU A 48 7.31 -9.12 3.89
C LEU A 48 6.26 -8.11 4.40
N MET A 49 5.51 -7.46 3.50
CA MET A 49 4.39 -6.59 3.90
C MET A 49 3.31 -7.33 4.69
N ASN A 50 2.95 -8.55 4.27
CA ASN A 50 1.97 -9.36 4.99
C ASN A 50 2.46 -9.73 6.40
N ARG A 51 3.73 -10.12 6.54
CA ARG A 51 4.36 -10.37 7.85
C ARG A 51 4.35 -9.13 8.75
N LEU A 52 4.69 -7.95 8.22
CA LEU A 52 4.62 -6.68 8.96
C LEU A 52 3.18 -6.34 9.40
N ALA A 53 2.19 -6.65 8.57
CA ALA A 53 0.77 -6.48 8.89
C ALA A 53 0.21 -7.58 9.83
N GLY A 54 1.06 -8.50 10.32
CA GLY A 54 0.64 -9.61 11.18
C GLY A 54 -0.17 -10.70 10.47
N ARG A 55 -0.23 -10.69 9.13
CA ARG A 55 -0.93 -11.69 8.30
C ARG A 55 0.03 -12.84 7.99
N ASN A 56 -0.10 -13.93 8.76
CA ASN A 56 0.84 -15.07 8.75
C ASN A 56 0.36 -16.29 7.95
N HIS A 57 -0.81 -16.23 7.31
CA HIS A 57 -1.39 -17.30 6.49
C HIS A 57 -1.22 -17.00 5.01
#